data_AF-A0A7J8VTJ0-F1
#
_entry.id   AF-A0A7J8VTJ0-F1
#
_cell.length_a   1.000
_cell.length_b   1.000
_cell.length_c   1.000
_cell.angle_alpha   90.00
_cell.angle_beta   90.00
_cell.angle_gamma   90.00
#
_symmetry.space_group_name_H-M   'P 1'
#
loop_
_entity.id
_entity.type
_entity.pdbx_description
1 polymer ?
#
loop_
_entity_poly.entity_id
_entity_poly.type
_entity_poly.pdbx_seq_one_letter_code
_entity_poly.pdbx_strand_id
1 'polypeptide(L)'
;IGVIGGLGLYGVANSLYNVDGGHRAIVFNRILGIKDKVYSEGTHLMIPWFERPIIYDVRARPHLVESTSGSRDLQMVKIGLRVLTRPKSTQLTEIYRTLGENYNER
;
A
#
# COMPACT_ATOMS: atom_id res chain seq x y z
N ILE A 1 -37.29 14.65 -1.66
CA ILE A 1 -36.85 13.87 -0.48
C ILE A 1 -36.19 12.54 -0.87
N GLY A 2 -36.72 11.79 -1.85
CA GLY A 2 -36.16 10.48 -2.26
C GLY A 2 -34.70 10.48 -2.76
N VAL A 3 -34.27 11.47 -3.54
CA VAL A 3 -32.89 11.51 -4.09
C VAL A 3 -31.85 11.87 -3.02
N ILE A 4 -32.17 12.83 -2.15
CA ILE A 4 -31.28 13.26 -1.05
C ILE A 4 -31.19 12.17 0.02
N GLY A 5 -32.31 11.51 0.35
CA GLY A 5 -32.33 10.36 1.26
C GLY A 5 -31.59 9.14 0.70
N GLY A 6 -31.73 8.86 -0.60
CA GLY A 6 -31.01 7.78 -1.29
C GLY A 6 -29.51 8.01 -1.35
N LEU A 7 -29.05 9.23 -1.64
CA LEU A 7 -27.63 9.60 -1.61
C LEU A 7 -27.05 9.58 -0.20
N GLY A 8 -27.82 10.00 0.81
CA GLY A 8 -27.40 9.95 2.21
C GLY A 8 -27.19 8.52 2.71
N LEU A 9 -28.14 7.62 2.43
CA LEU A 9 -28.04 6.20 2.81
C LEU A 9 -26.91 5.48 2.06
N TYR A 10 -26.74 5.77 0.77
CA TYR A 10 -25.63 5.22 -0.01
C TYR A 10 -24.26 5.69 0.50
N GLY A 11 -24.17 6.95 0.95
CA GLY A 11 -22.97 7.51 1.56
C GLY A 11 -22.59 6.84 2.88
N VAL A 12 -23.57 6.48 3.72
CA VAL A 12 -23.33 5.77 4.99
C VAL A 12 -22.99 4.29 4.76
N ALA A 13 -23.63 3.64 3.79
CA ALA A 13 -23.33 2.24 3.48
C ALA A 13 -21.88 2.05 2.98
N ASN A 14 -21.36 3.01 2.20
CA ASN A 14 -20.01 2.96 1.66
C ASN A 14 -18.96 3.69 2.54
N SER A 15 -19.34 4.17 3.74
CA SER A 15 -18.39 4.86 4.62
C SER A 15 -17.52 3.93 5.44
N LEU A 16 -17.73 2.62 5.39
CA LEU A 16 -16.96 1.65 6.15
C LEU A 16 -15.99 0.90 5.25
N TYR A 17 -14.73 0.79 5.68
CA TYR A 17 -13.77 -0.12 5.08
C TYR A 17 -13.08 -0.97 6.14
N ASN A 18 -12.73 -2.18 5.76
CA ASN A 18 -12.00 -3.10 6.62
C ASN A 18 -10.52 -3.14 6.22
N VAL A 19 -9.65 -3.21 7.21
CA VAL A 19 -8.22 -3.48 7.03
C VAL A 19 -7.92 -4.84 7.63
N ASP A 20 -7.54 -5.79 6.76
CA ASP A 20 -7.26 -7.16 7.18
C ASP A 20 -5.93 -7.27 7.95
N GLY A 21 -5.81 -8.34 8.75
CA GLY A 21 -4.61 -8.62 9.53
C GLY A 21 -3.37 -8.75 8.65
N GLY A 22 -2.30 -8.04 9.02
CA GLY A 22 -1.07 -7.96 8.22
C GLY A 22 -1.12 -6.97 7.06
N HIS A 23 -2.18 -6.16 6.95
CA HIS A 23 -2.23 -4.98 6.09
C HIS A 23 -2.25 -3.70 6.94
N ARG A 24 -1.97 -2.57 6.28
CA ARG A 24 -2.07 -1.23 6.84
C ARG A 24 -2.67 -0.31 5.80
N ALA A 25 -3.53 0.60 6.21
CA ALA A 25 -4.15 1.54 5.29
C ALA A 25 -3.60 2.95 5.48
N ILE A 26 -3.40 3.64 4.38
CA ILE A 26 -3.27 5.09 4.35
C ILE A 26 -4.53 5.65 3.70
N VAL A 27 -4.95 6.85 4.09
CA VAL A 27 -6.14 7.49 3.52
C VAL A 27 -5.73 8.69 2.70
N PHE A 28 -6.06 8.64 1.42
CA PHE A 28 -5.92 9.77 0.50
C PHE A 28 -7.19 10.61 0.51
N ASN A 29 -7.06 11.88 0.85
CA ASN A 29 -8.13 12.86 0.71
C ASN A 29 -7.94 13.66 -0.59
N ARG A 30 -9.00 13.80 -1.38
CA ARG A 30 -8.95 14.50 -2.67
C ARG A 30 -8.66 16.02 -2.56
N ILE A 31 -8.91 16.63 -1.39
CA ILE A 31 -8.67 18.08 -1.18
C ILE A 31 -7.31 18.33 -0.53
N LEU A 32 -7.00 17.61 0.55
CA LEU A 32 -5.81 17.84 1.39
C LEU A 32 -4.62 16.92 1.04
N GLY A 33 -4.85 15.91 0.19
CA GLY A 33 -3.84 14.90 -0.14
C GLY A 33 -3.78 13.76 0.89
N ILE A 34 -2.60 13.16 1.04
CA ILE A 34 -2.40 11.95 1.85
C ILE A 34 -2.33 12.33 3.34
N LYS A 35 -3.18 11.72 4.16
CA LYS A 35 -3.11 11.87 5.63
C LYS A 35 -1.84 11.22 6.19
N ASP A 36 -1.19 11.87 7.15
CA ASP A 36 0.02 11.33 7.79
C ASP A 36 -0.28 10.15 8.75
N LYS A 37 -1.55 9.93 9.10
CA LYS A 37 -1.96 8.84 9.99
C LYS A 37 -2.06 7.52 9.22
N VAL A 38 -1.32 6.52 9.70
CA VAL A 38 -1.44 5.12 9.27
C VAL A 38 -2.50 4.41 10.12
N TYR A 39 -3.41 3.71 9.46
CA TYR A 39 -4.47 2.94 10.09
C TYR A 39 -4.04 1.47 10.23
N SER A 40 -4.26 0.92 11.43
CA SER A 40 -4.01 -0.49 11.75
C SER A 40 -5.12 -1.39 11.20
N GLU A 41 -5.00 -2.69 11.45
CA GLU A 41 -6.08 -3.64 11.21
C GLU A 41 -7.38 -3.22 11.93
N GLY A 42 -8.52 -3.59 11.34
CA GLY A 42 -9.86 -3.28 11.84
C GLY A 42 -10.70 -2.42 10.92
N THR A 43 -11.94 -2.17 11.34
CA THR A 43 -12.93 -1.40 10.59
C THR A 43 -12.76 0.10 10.84
N HIS A 44 -12.65 0.85 9.76
CA HIS A 44 -12.42 2.28 9.78
C HIS A 44 -13.48 3.01 8.95
N LEU A 45 -13.71 4.28 9.29
CA LEU A 45 -14.63 5.16 8.58
C LEU A 45 -13.88 5.97 7.52
N MET A 46 -14.42 6.01 6.30
CA MET A 46 -14.03 6.93 5.23
C MET A 46 -15.24 7.72 4.74
N ILE A 47 -14.98 8.87 4.13
CA ILE A 47 -16.02 9.58 3.38
C ILE A 47 -15.93 9.19 1.89
N PRO A 48 -16.87 8.41 1.33
CA PRO A 48 -16.70 7.71 0.04
C PRO A 48 -16.47 8.59 -1.19
N TRP A 49 -16.70 9.91 -1.09
CA TRP A 49 -16.46 10.87 -2.19
C TRP A 49 -15.15 11.64 -2.10
N PHE A 50 -14.65 11.83 -0.88
CA PHE A 50 -13.49 12.67 -0.59
C PHE A 50 -12.28 11.85 -0.19
N GLU A 51 -12.50 10.68 0.40
CA GLU A 51 -11.47 9.83 0.96
C GLU A 51 -11.41 8.51 0.21
N ARG A 52 -10.18 8.06 -0.06
CA ARG A 52 -9.88 6.77 -0.67
C ARG A 52 -8.83 6.08 0.19
N PRO A 53 -9.15 4.96 0.87
CA PRO A 53 -8.15 4.17 1.55
C PRO A 53 -7.32 3.40 0.54
N ILE A 54 -6.02 3.39 0.75
CA ILE A 54 -5.06 2.60 -0.03
C ILE A 54 -4.48 1.59 0.95
N ILE A 55 -4.74 0.32 0.68
CA ILE A 55 -4.39 -0.79 1.57
C ILE A 55 -3.04 -1.34 1.12
N TYR A 56 -2.07 -1.29 2.02
CA TYR A 56 -0.73 -1.82 1.85
C TYR A 56 -0.58 -3.17 2.56
N ASP A 57 0.02 -4.11 1.87
CA ASP A 57 0.53 -5.33 2.48
C ASP A 57 1.88 -5.03 3.17
N VAL A 58 1.95 -5.29 4.48
CA VAL A 58 3.18 -5.09 5.28
C VAL A 58 3.94 -6.39 5.54
N ARG A 59 3.58 -7.47 4.87
CA ARG A 59 4.26 -8.76 4.94
C ARG A 59 5.54 -8.75 4.11
N ALA A 60 6.50 -9.59 4.51
CA ALA A 60 7.73 -9.75 3.77
C ALA A 60 7.46 -10.51 2.47
N ARG A 61 7.86 -9.91 1.34
CA ARG A 61 7.79 -10.53 0.03
C ARG A 61 9.20 -10.82 -0.48
N PRO A 62 9.42 -11.99 -1.09
CA PRO A 62 10.70 -12.30 -1.72
C PRO A 62 10.82 -11.64 -3.08
N HIS A 63 11.97 -11.02 -3.33
CA HIS A 63 12.38 -10.51 -4.63
C HIS A 63 13.66 -11.24 -5.06
N LEU A 64 13.66 -11.79 -6.26
CA LEU A 64 14.81 -12.52 -6.81
C LEU A 64 15.57 -11.61 -7.76
N VAL A 65 16.81 -11.28 -7.40
CA VAL A 65 17.73 -10.51 -8.25
C VAL A 65 18.73 -11.48 -8.84
N GLU A 66 18.66 -11.67 -10.16
CA GLU A 66 19.60 -12.49 -10.89
C GLU A 66 20.62 -11.60 -11.61
N SER A 67 21.90 -11.90 -11.43
CA SER A 67 22.99 -11.20 -12.11
C SER A 67 23.95 -12.22 -12.71
N THR A 68 24.46 -11.93 -13.90
CA THR A 68 25.49 -12.75 -14.55
C THR A 68 26.81 -12.00 -14.43
N SER A 69 27.78 -12.59 -13.74
CA SER A 69 29.08 -11.97 -13.47
C SER A 69 30.23 -12.89 -13.90
N GLY A 70 31.37 -12.30 -14.29
CA GLY A 70 32.57 -13.03 -14.65
C GLY A 70 33.35 -13.47 -13.41
N SER A 71 33.79 -14.73 -13.38
CA SER A 71 34.66 -15.26 -12.34
C SER A 71 36.12 -14.86 -12.58
N ARG A 72 36.98 -15.09 -11.57
CA ARG A 72 38.44 -14.89 -11.67
C ARG A 72 39.07 -15.71 -12.80
N ASP A 73 38.44 -16.82 -13.18
CA ASP A 73 38.89 -17.72 -14.24
C ASP A 73 38.23 -17.41 -15.59
N LEU A 74 37.67 -16.21 -15.74
CA LEU A 74 36.98 -15.73 -16.95
C LEU A 74 35.75 -16.57 -17.33
N GLN A 75 35.18 -17.32 -16.39
CA GLN A 75 33.93 -18.06 -16.61
C GLN A 75 32.73 -17.22 -16.21
N MET A 76 31.69 -17.19 -17.04
CA MET A 76 30.45 -16.50 -16.70
C MET A 76 29.63 -17.33 -15.72
N VAL A 77 29.33 -16.77 -14.55
CA VAL A 77 28.51 -17.43 -13.51
C VAL A 77 27.23 -16.63 -13.30
N LYS A 78 26.10 -17.32 -13.19
CA LYS A 78 24.81 -16.73 -12.81
C LYS A 78 24.64 -16.82 -11.30
N ILE A 79 24.44 -15.68 -10.65
CA ILE A 79 24.19 -15.59 -9.22
C ILE A 79 22.77 -15.06 -9.03
N GLY A 80 21.94 -15.82 -8.32
CA GLY A 80 20.59 -15.42 -7.90
C GLY A 80 20.57 -15.11 -6.40
N LEU A 81 20.21 -13.88 -6.04
CA LEU A 81 20.00 -13.45 -4.65
C LEU A 81 18.51 -13.31 -4.37
N ARG A 82 18.02 -13.97 -3.33
CA ARG A 82 16.65 -13.77 -2.83
C ARG A 82 16.67 -12.75 -1.70
N VAL A 83 16.21 -11.54 -1.98
CA VAL A 83 16.09 -10.45 -1.01
C VAL A 83 14.66 -10.44 -0.47
N LEU A 84 14.50 -10.46 0.85
CA LEU A 84 13.20 -10.28 1.49
C LEU A 84 12.99 -8.80 1.83
N THR A 85 11.99 -8.18 1.22
CA THR A 85 11.65 -6.78 1.46
C THR A 85 10.28 -6.68 2.14
N ARG A 86 10.13 -5.70 3.02
CA ARG A 86 8.83 -5.35 3.61
C ARG A 86 8.78 -3.84 3.88
N PRO A 87 7.65 -3.17 3.65
CA PRO A 87 7.52 -1.76 3.95
C PRO A 87 7.42 -1.55 5.47
N LYS A 88 7.97 -0.44 5.95
CA LYS A 88 7.88 -0.07 7.36
C LYS A 88 6.50 0.55 7.63
N SER A 89 5.70 -0.10 8.47
CA SER A 89 4.32 0.29 8.77
C SER A 89 4.17 1.73 9.26
N THR A 90 5.15 2.28 9.98
CA THR A 90 5.08 3.66 10.51
C THR A 90 5.37 4.73 9.47
N GLN A 91 5.98 4.39 8.33
CA GLN A 91 6.43 5.33 7.29
C GLN A 91 5.72 5.09 5.96
N LEU A 92 4.56 4.41 5.96
CA LEU A 92 3.82 4.09 4.73
C LEU A 92 3.42 5.35 3.94
N THR A 93 3.15 6.45 4.62
CA THR A 93 2.85 7.73 3.97
C THR A 93 4.03 8.24 3.15
N GLU A 94 5.25 8.13 3.67
CA GLU A 94 6.47 8.54 2.96
C GLU A 94 6.78 7.59 1.81
N ILE A 95 6.67 6.28 2.04
CA ILE A 95 6.84 5.23 1.02
C ILE A 95 5.89 5.46 -0.16
N TYR A 96 4.61 5.78 0.10
CA TYR A 96 3.65 6.09 -0.95
C TYR A 96 4.07 7.33 -1.76
N ARG A 97 4.59 8.38 -1.08
CA ARG A 97 5.00 9.62 -1.75
C ARG A 97 6.24 9.43 -2.62
N THR A 98 7.20 8.61 -2.19
CA THR A 98 8.48 8.43 -2.90
C THR A 98 8.42 7.33 -3.95
N LEU A 99 7.82 6.18 -3.64
CA LEU A 99 7.84 4.97 -4.47
C LEU A 99 6.48 4.69 -5.14
N GLY A 100 5.40 5.26 -4.62
CA GLY A 100 4.04 4.98 -5.08
C GLY A 100 3.54 3.61 -4.61
N GLU A 101 2.48 3.12 -5.26
CA GLU A 101 1.88 1.81 -4.98
C GLU A 101 2.80 0.64 -5.34
N ASN A 102 3.62 0.82 -6.39
CA ASN A 102 4.57 -0.19 -6.88
C ASN A 102 5.92 -0.10 -6.16
N TYR A 103 5.92 -0.06 -4.83
CA TYR A 103 7.15 0.04 -4.04
C TYR A 103 8.08 -1.18 -4.13
N ASN A 104 7.56 -2.32 -4.61
CA ASN A 104 8.34 -3.56 -4.71
C ASN A 104 9.15 -3.66 -6.01
N GLU A 105 8.80 -2.87 -7.04
CA GLU A 105 9.39 -2.98 -8.38
C GLU A 105 10.56 -2.00 -8.61
N ARG A 106 10.76 -1.05 -7.70
CA ARG A 106 11.73 0.04 -7.80
C ARG A 106 12.79 -0.09 -6.71
#